data_AF-A0A174MK38-F1
#
_entry.id   AF-A0A174MK38-F1
#
_cell.length_a   1.000
_cell.length_b   1.000
_cell.length_c   1.000
_cell.angle_alpha   90.00
_cell.angle_beta   90.00
_cell.angle_gamma   90.00
#
_symmetry.space_group_name_H-M   'P 1'
#
loop_
_entity.id
_entity.type
_entity.pdbx_description
1 polymer ?
#
loop_
_entity_poly.entity_id
_entity_poly.type
_entity_poly.pdbx_seq_one_letter_code
_entity_poly.pdbx_strand_id
1 'polypeptide(L)'
;MAVKDDYIMRMIEDMARVLARLILGKDDINYVLPEDEKFTATHSLYKKLITMADEGQINEAENILLDELVDKSSGYFEMAASFYLHLNEYDDEFLDSHQFSREEIQEGIEHLGKEFGVDLPFH
;
A
#
# COMPACT_ATOMS: atom_id res chain seq x y z
N MET A 1 -10.76 16.18 -15.75
CA MET A 1 -10.79 15.32 -14.56
C MET A 1 -9.43 14.69 -14.36
N ALA A 2 -8.86 14.00 -15.37
CA ALA A 2 -7.48 13.46 -15.40
C ALA A 2 -6.32 14.22 -14.69
N VAL A 3 -6.23 15.56 -14.75
CA VAL A 3 -5.09 16.30 -14.15
C VAL A 3 -5.10 16.28 -12.62
N LYS A 4 -6.27 16.19 -11.99
CA LYS A 4 -6.38 16.09 -10.52
C LYS A 4 -5.96 14.70 -10.05
N ASP A 5 -6.35 13.69 -10.81
CA ASP A 5 -6.12 12.28 -10.48
C ASP A 5 -4.61 11.99 -10.58
N ASP A 6 -3.95 12.46 -11.65
CA ASP A 6 -2.48 12.43 -11.79
C ASP A 6 -1.73 13.17 -10.67
N TYR A 7 -2.34 14.20 -10.08
CA TYR A 7 -1.73 14.92 -8.96
C TYR A 7 -1.80 14.08 -7.68
N ILE A 8 -2.98 13.50 -7.38
CA ILE A 8 -3.17 12.67 -6.18
C ILE A 8 -2.30 11.41 -6.28
N MET A 9 -2.25 10.74 -7.43
CA MET A 9 -1.40 9.55 -7.65
C MET A 9 0.07 9.85 -7.34
N ARG A 10 0.60 10.97 -7.83
CA ARG A 10 2.00 11.38 -7.54
C ARG A 10 2.21 11.74 -6.07
N MET A 11 1.24 12.38 -5.44
CA MET A 11 1.31 12.70 -4.02
C MET A 11 1.36 11.43 -3.16
N ILE A 12 0.57 10.41 -3.52
CA ILE A 12 0.60 9.08 -2.90
C ILE A 12 1.98 8.43 -3.05
N GLU A 13 2.56 8.42 -4.26
CA GLU A 13 3.90 7.89 -4.50
C GLU A 13 4.97 8.62 -3.69
N ASP A 14 4.94 9.96 -3.66
CA ASP A 14 5.91 10.76 -2.93
C ASP A 14 5.80 10.56 -1.41
N MET A 15 4.58 10.44 -0.89
CA MET A 15 4.34 10.08 0.51
C MET A 15 4.94 8.71 0.83
N ALA A 16 4.66 7.70 0.01
CA ALA A 16 5.22 6.36 0.18
C ALA A 16 6.76 6.39 0.19
N ARG A 17 7.40 7.13 -0.72
CA ARG A 17 8.87 7.30 -0.75
C ARG A 17 9.42 7.99 0.49
N VAL A 18 8.74 9.02 1.00
CA VAL A 18 9.15 9.68 2.26
C VAL A 18 9.11 8.67 3.41
N LEU A 19 8.02 7.90 3.54
CA LEU A 19 7.91 6.88 4.56
C LEU A 19 8.97 5.78 4.40
N ALA A 20 9.27 5.36 3.17
CA ALA A 20 10.35 4.41 2.86
C ALA A 20 11.70 4.87 3.40
N ARG A 21 12.03 6.14 3.19
CA ARG A 21 13.29 6.74 3.65
C ARG A 21 13.35 6.80 5.18
N LEU A 22 12.24 7.12 5.83
CA LEU A 22 12.19 7.27 7.27
C LEU A 22 12.14 5.93 8.01
N ILE A 23 11.39 4.95 7.51
CA ILE A 23 11.12 3.67 8.18
C ILE A 23 12.09 2.58 7.73
N LEU A 24 12.39 2.50 6.43
CA LEU A 24 13.23 1.45 5.84
C LEU A 24 14.67 1.92 5.58
N GLY A 25 14.92 3.22 5.54
CA GLY A 25 16.19 3.78 5.06
C GLY A 25 16.42 3.55 3.56
N LYS A 26 15.35 3.32 2.79
CA LYS A 26 15.38 3.07 1.34
C LYS A 26 14.82 4.27 0.57
N ASP A 27 15.29 4.48 -0.65
CA ASP A 27 14.80 5.56 -1.51
C ASP A 27 13.46 5.26 -2.18
N ASP A 28 13.06 3.99 -2.23
CA ASP A 28 11.84 3.55 -2.89
C ASP A 28 11.21 2.35 -2.16
N ILE A 29 9.93 2.10 -2.47
CA ILE A 29 9.16 0.96 -1.96
C ILE A 29 8.94 -0.02 -3.09
N ASN A 30 9.49 -1.22 -2.96
CA ASN A 30 9.23 -2.28 -3.92
C ASN A 30 9.41 -3.65 -3.23
N TYR A 31 8.31 -4.18 -2.71
CA TYR A 31 8.27 -5.50 -2.14
C TYR A 31 8.19 -6.56 -3.24
N VAL A 32 9.30 -7.24 -3.50
CA VAL A 32 9.39 -8.28 -4.52
C VAL A 32 9.29 -9.66 -3.86
N LEU A 33 8.42 -10.52 -4.39
CA LEU A 33 8.34 -11.92 -3.98
C LEU A 33 9.62 -12.65 -4.42
N PRO A 34 10.37 -13.28 -3.50
CA PRO A 34 11.58 -14.02 -3.86
C PRO A 34 11.23 -15.28 -4.68
N GLU A 35 12.04 -15.57 -5.71
CA GLU A 35 11.82 -16.72 -6.60
C GLU A 35 12.14 -18.08 -5.94
N ASP A 36 13.06 -18.10 -4.96
CA ASP A 36 13.68 -19.34 -4.45
C ASP A 36 13.65 -19.49 -2.91
N GLU A 37 13.08 -18.55 -2.15
CA GLU A 37 13.06 -18.63 -0.69
C GLU A 37 11.81 -19.34 -0.14
N LYS A 38 11.97 -19.96 1.05
CA LYS A 38 10.86 -20.49 1.84
C LYS A 38 9.79 -19.40 1.98
N PHE A 39 8.61 -19.60 1.38
CA PHE A 39 7.47 -18.70 1.51
C PHE A 39 7.24 -18.38 2.99
N THR A 40 7.46 -17.12 3.36
CA THR A 40 7.17 -16.62 4.69
C THR A 40 5.67 -16.33 4.78
N ALA A 41 5.17 -16.09 6.00
CA ALA A 41 3.81 -15.63 6.17
C ALA A 41 3.56 -14.32 5.39
N THR A 42 4.53 -13.40 5.40
CA THR A 42 4.46 -12.12 4.67
C THR A 42 4.37 -12.29 3.16
N HIS A 43 5.15 -13.21 2.55
CA HIS A 43 5.05 -13.50 1.11
C HIS A 43 3.68 -14.07 0.72
N SER A 44 3.15 -14.96 1.57
CA SER A 44 1.84 -15.59 1.35
C SER A 44 0.71 -14.57 1.48
N LEU A 45 0.83 -13.69 2.48
CA LEU A 45 -0.10 -12.59 2.71
C LEU A 45 -0.08 -11.62 1.52
N TYR A 46 1.09 -11.13 1.11
CA TYR A 46 1.19 -10.19 -0.02
C TYR A 46 0.57 -10.77 -1.29
N LYS A 47 0.92 -12.00 -1.65
CA LYS A 47 0.36 -12.67 -2.83
C LYS A 47 -1.18 -12.77 -2.75
N LYS A 48 -1.71 -13.11 -1.57
CA LYS A 48 -3.16 -13.17 -1.35
C LYS A 48 -3.81 -11.80 -1.54
N LEU A 49 -3.23 -10.75 -0.95
CA LEU A 49 -3.75 -9.39 -1.03
C LEU A 49 -3.79 -8.87 -2.46
N ILE A 50 -2.70 -9.03 -3.22
CA ILE A 50 -2.65 -8.62 -4.63
C ILE A 50 -3.68 -9.39 -5.46
N THR A 51 -3.78 -10.71 -5.27
CA THR A 51 -4.78 -11.53 -5.98
C THR A 51 -6.21 -11.05 -5.68
N MET A 52 -6.52 -10.77 -4.41
CA MET A 52 -7.84 -10.25 -4.02
C MET A 52 -8.11 -8.87 -4.61
N ALA A 53 -7.12 -7.98 -4.61
CA ALA A 53 -7.25 -6.65 -5.20
C ALA A 53 -7.47 -6.72 -6.73
N ASP A 54 -6.72 -7.57 -7.43
CA ASP A 54 -6.86 -7.78 -8.88
C ASP A 54 -8.25 -8.37 -9.23
N GLU A 55 -8.84 -9.14 -8.31
CA GLU A 55 -10.20 -9.69 -8.41
C GLU A 55 -11.30 -8.68 -8.00
N GLY A 56 -10.92 -7.44 -7.63
CA GLY A 56 -11.86 -6.39 -7.22
C GLY A 56 -12.30 -6.45 -5.76
N GLN A 57 -11.72 -7.34 -4.95
CA GLN A 57 -12.00 -7.48 -3.51
C GLN A 57 -11.13 -6.54 -2.67
N ILE A 58 -11.02 -5.26 -3.07
CA ILE A 58 -10.05 -4.30 -2.52
C ILE A 58 -10.30 -4.05 -1.03
N ASN A 59 -11.54 -3.74 -0.65
CA ASN A 59 -11.93 -3.49 0.74
C ASN A 59 -11.63 -4.70 1.65
N GLU A 60 -11.90 -5.92 1.18
CA GLU A 60 -11.60 -7.14 1.96
C GLU A 60 -10.10 -7.41 2.06
N ALA A 61 -9.34 -7.11 1.00
CA ALA A 61 -7.88 -7.18 1.04
C ALA A 61 -7.32 -6.19 2.06
N GLU A 62 -7.79 -4.94 2.07
CA GLU A 62 -7.35 -3.94 3.05
C GLU A 62 -7.69 -4.36 4.49
N ASN A 63 -8.90 -4.86 4.74
CA ASN A 63 -9.28 -5.36 6.07
C ASN A 63 -8.29 -6.43 6.57
N ILE A 64 -7.92 -7.38 5.72
CA ILE A 64 -6.94 -8.42 6.04
C ILE A 64 -5.55 -7.80 6.29
N LEU A 65 -5.14 -6.84 5.47
CA LEU A 65 -3.87 -6.13 5.66
C LEU A 65 -3.82 -5.38 7.00
N LEU A 66 -4.93 -4.78 7.44
CA LEU A 66 -4.97 -4.07 8.71
C LEU A 66 -5.07 -5.03 9.90
N ASP A 67 -5.79 -6.15 9.77
CA ASP A 67 -5.90 -7.17 10.82
C ASP A 67 -4.55 -7.88 11.09
N GLU A 68 -3.74 -8.08 10.05
CA GLU A 68 -2.41 -8.70 10.15
C GLU A 68 -1.30 -7.70 10.55
N LEU A 69 -1.63 -6.41 10.76
CA LEU A 69 -0.74 -5.35 11.27
C LEU A 69 -0.36 -5.55 12.76
N VAL A 70 -0.23 -6.80 13.20
CA VAL A 70 0.24 -7.17 14.55
C VAL A 70 1.76 -7.17 14.60
N ASP A 71 2.42 -7.50 13.48
CA ASP A 71 3.88 -7.51 13.35
C ASP A 71 4.36 -6.21 12.70
N LYS A 72 4.73 -5.23 13.52
CA LYS A 72 5.29 -3.92 13.09
C LYS A 72 6.75 -4.03 12.61
N SER A 73 7.07 -5.06 11.84
CA SER A 73 8.39 -5.24 11.23
C SER A 73 8.55 -4.34 10.01
N SER A 74 9.79 -3.93 9.72
CA SER A 74 10.10 -3.16 8.51
C SER A 74 9.71 -3.90 7.22
N GLY A 75 9.82 -5.23 7.20
CA GLY A 75 9.37 -6.06 6.09
C GLY A 75 7.85 -6.01 5.89
N TYR A 76 7.08 -5.93 6.99
CA TYR A 76 5.62 -5.74 6.90
C TYR A 76 5.28 -4.36 6.34
N PHE A 77 5.95 -3.31 6.81
CA PHE A 77 5.77 -1.95 6.28
C PHE A 77 6.00 -1.91 4.76
N GLU A 78 7.13 -2.47 4.31
CA GLU A 78 7.48 -2.48 2.88
C GLU A 78 6.42 -3.21 2.05
N MET A 79 5.91 -4.35 2.55
CA MET A 79 4.85 -5.13 1.91
C MET A 79 3.52 -4.36 1.85
N ALA A 80 3.09 -3.79 2.98
CA ALA A 80 1.84 -3.04 3.10
C ALA A 80 1.85 -1.79 2.22
N ALA A 81 2.94 -1.03 2.23
CA ALA A 81 3.08 0.13 1.36
C ALA A 81 3.13 -0.25 -0.13
N SER A 82 3.75 -1.39 -0.47
CA SER A 82 3.73 -1.89 -1.84
C SER A 82 2.33 -2.31 -2.30
N PHE A 83 1.48 -2.80 -1.40
CA PHE A 83 0.08 -3.09 -1.70
C PHE A 83 -0.69 -1.80 -2.07
N TYR A 84 -0.57 -0.74 -1.27
CA TYR A 84 -1.23 0.54 -1.58
C TYR A 84 -0.70 1.18 -2.87
N LEU A 85 0.60 1.07 -3.15
CA LEU A 85 1.16 1.52 -4.42
C LEU A 85 0.62 0.71 -5.60
N HIS A 86 0.41 -0.60 -5.46
CA HIS A 86 -0.24 -1.43 -6.48
C HIS A 86 -1.68 -0.98 -6.74
N LEU A 87 -2.46 -0.70 -5.69
CA LEU A 87 -3.81 -0.13 -5.84
C LEU A 87 -3.76 1.22 -6.58
N ASN A 88 -2.70 2.01 -6.37
CA ASN A 88 -2.52 3.30 -7.02
C ASN A 88 -2.24 3.17 -8.54
N GLU A 89 -1.92 1.98 -9.05
CA GLU A 89 -1.74 1.73 -10.48
C GLU A 89 -3.06 1.41 -11.20
N TYR A 90 -4.12 1.05 -10.49
CA TYR A 90 -5.43 0.79 -11.09
C TYR A 90 -6.05 2.04 -11.69
N ASP A 91 -6.87 1.89 -12.72
CA ASP A 91 -7.65 3.00 -13.27
C ASP A 91 -8.77 3.43 -12.32
N ASP A 92 -9.13 4.72 -12.31
CA ASP A 92 -10.16 5.26 -11.42
C ASP A 92 -11.52 4.57 -11.61
N GLU A 93 -11.89 4.24 -12.85
CA GLU A 93 -13.13 3.50 -13.14
C GLU A 93 -13.17 2.13 -12.45
N PHE A 94 -12.02 1.46 -12.34
CA PHE A 94 -11.91 0.18 -11.65
C PHE A 94 -12.10 0.37 -10.15
N LEU A 95 -11.41 1.33 -9.54
CA LEU A 95 -11.53 1.66 -8.12
C LEU A 95 -12.99 2.03 -7.77
N ASP A 96 -13.58 2.95 -8.52
CA ASP A 96 -14.96 3.42 -8.33
C ASP A 96 -15.97 2.26 -8.42
N SER A 97 -15.78 1.36 -9.41
CA SER A 97 -16.67 0.20 -9.59
C SER A 97 -16.61 -0.81 -8.44
N HIS A 98 -15.51 -0.81 -7.68
CA HIS A 98 -15.30 -1.64 -6.49
C HIS A 98 -15.42 -0.86 -5.18
N GLN A 99 -16.01 0.35 -5.24
CA GLN A 99 -16.26 1.22 -4.08
C GLN A 99 -14.96 1.53 -3.31
N PHE A 100 -13.92 1.86 -4.06
CA PHE A 100 -12.64 2.31 -3.54
C PHE A 100 -12.22 3.61 -4.24
N SER A 101 -11.34 4.39 -3.63
CA SER A 101 -10.96 5.72 -4.10
C SER A 101 -9.47 6.01 -3.91
N ARG A 102 -8.98 7.06 -4.56
CA ARG A 102 -7.60 7.55 -4.36
C ARG A 102 -7.39 8.07 -2.96
N GLU A 103 -8.42 8.73 -2.41
CA GLU A 103 -8.43 9.22 -1.04
C GLU A 103 -8.27 8.08 -0.04
N GLU A 104 -8.93 6.93 -0.24
CA GLU A 104 -8.75 5.75 0.63
C GLU A 104 -7.33 5.17 0.55
N ILE A 105 -6.70 5.14 -0.63
CA ILE A 105 -5.29 4.75 -0.77
C ILE A 105 -4.39 5.69 0.03
N GLN A 106 -4.62 7.00 -0.08
CA GLN A 106 -3.86 8.00 0.67
C GLN A 106 -4.04 7.82 2.18
N GLU A 107 -5.29 7.71 2.65
CA GLU A 107 -5.61 7.48 4.07
C GLU A 107 -4.96 6.21 4.60
N GLY A 108 -4.95 5.13 3.81
CA GLY A 108 -4.28 3.87 4.14
C GLY A 108 -2.77 4.01 4.35
N ILE A 109 -2.07 4.73 3.46
CA ILE A 109 -0.64 5.00 3.60
C ILE A 109 -0.33 5.92 4.78
N GLU A 110 -1.16 6.96 5.00
CA GLU A 110 -1.02 7.83 6.17
C GLU A 110 -1.18 7.05 7.48
N HIS A 111 -2.20 6.19 7.54
CA HIS A 111 -2.44 5.31 8.68
C HIS A 111 -1.26 4.36 8.91
N LEU A 112 -0.75 3.75 7.84
CA LEU A 112 0.44 2.90 7.90
C LEU A 112 1.65 3.67 8.46
N GLY A 113 1.91 4.89 7.99
CA GLY A 113 2.97 5.73 8.54
C GLY A 113 2.83 5.96 10.05
N LYS A 114 1.61 6.32 10.50
CA LYS A 114 1.31 6.56 11.92
C LYS A 114 1.53 5.32 12.77
N GLU A 115 1.12 4.15 12.29
CA GLU A 115 1.30 2.88 13.00
C GLU A 115 2.77 2.50 13.19
N PHE A 116 3.65 2.97 12.28
CA PHE A 116 5.09 2.83 12.37
C PHE A 116 5.81 4.04 13.03
N GLY A 117 5.05 4.96 13.62
CA GLY A 117 5.57 6.09 14.41
C GLY A 117 5.96 7.32 13.59
N VAL A 118 5.54 7.41 12.33
CA VAL A 118 5.78 8.56 11.46
C VAL A 118 4.46 9.25 11.16
N ASP A 119 4.22 10.39 11.80
CA ASP A 119 3.06 11.23 11.53
C ASP A 119 3.46 12.35 10.55
N LEU A 120 2.97 12.26 9.32
CA LEU A 120 3.23 13.25 8.28
C LEU A 120 2.03 14.20 8.15
N PRO A 121 2.22 15.51 8.29
CA PRO A 121 1.17 16.49 8.08
C PRO A 121 0.99 16.71 6.58
N PHE A 122 0.23 15.83 5.92
CA PHE A 122 -0.29 16.12 4.58
C PHE A 122 -1.59 16.93 4.76
N HIS A 123 -1.67 18.08 4.10
CA HIS A 123 -2.76 19.06 4.21
C HIS A 123 -3.20 19.51 2.82
#